data_AF-A0A832KH92-F1
#
_entry.id   AF-A0A832KH92-F1
#
_cell.length_a   1.000
_cell.length_b   1.000
_cell.length_c   1.000
_cell.angle_alpha   90.00
_cell.angle_beta   90.00
_cell.angle_gamma   90.00
#
_symmetry.space_group_name_H-M   'P 1'
#
loop_
_entity.id
_entity.type
_entity.pdbx_description
1 polymer ?
#
loop_
_entity_poly.entity_id
_entity_poly.type
_entity_poly.pdbx_seq_one_letter_code
_entity_poly.pdbx_strand_id
1 'polypeptide(L)'
;MNTRKEKTKLQKYTIGYLIAMVVIFVVVLIGVNNTGLKTIALIATVVVFAALIFLQWKKADIPGEQVEVVSPDEQSPLKSEEAKPPKAEGKPAASQKEAPVQKKEKKPKESAADKMTKTGSVCTEPGEYHCNKHPHRVVVMDEGKRFPPCRGDKKGHSAIWVLNAE
;
A
#
# COMPACT_ATOMS: atom_id res chain seq x y z
N MET A 1 -7.61 22.71 6.06
CA MET A 1 -7.44 21.78 4.91
C MET A 1 -8.42 20.61 5.03
N ASN A 2 -9.36 20.47 4.10
CA ASN A 2 -10.57 19.66 4.26
C ASN A 2 -10.54 18.31 3.50
N THR A 3 -9.49 17.52 3.73
CA THR A 3 -9.23 16.25 3.01
C THR A 3 -10.30 15.18 3.23
N ARG A 4 -11.14 15.31 4.27
CA ARG A 4 -12.26 14.38 4.53
C ARG A 4 -13.43 14.60 3.56
N LYS A 5 -13.72 15.84 3.18
CA LYS A 5 -14.82 16.17 2.25
C LYS A 5 -14.49 15.77 0.80
N GLU A 6 -13.23 15.88 0.40
CA GLU A 6 -12.79 15.41 -0.93
C GLU A 6 -12.86 13.88 -1.06
N LYS A 7 -12.43 13.15 -0.03
CA LYS A 7 -12.50 11.68 -0.03
C LYS A 7 -13.93 11.16 -0.13
N THR A 8 -14.89 11.80 0.55
CA THR A 8 -16.30 11.38 0.47
C THR A 8 -16.96 11.75 -0.86
N LYS A 9 -16.55 12.86 -1.48
CA LYS A 9 -16.96 13.19 -2.86
C LYS A 9 -16.43 12.16 -3.85
N LEU A 10 -15.12 11.87 -3.80
CA LEU A 10 -14.48 10.92 -4.70
C LEU A 10 -15.09 9.52 -4.56
N GLN A 11 -15.31 9.03 -3.32
CA GLN A 11 -15.99 7.75 -3.10
C GLN A 11 -17.41 7.71 -3.68
N LYS A 12 -18.20 8.78 -3.58
CA LYS A 12 -19.55 8.81 -4.16
C LYS A 12 -19.51 8.70 -5.68
N TYR A 13 -18.57 9.36 -6.34
CA TYR A 13 -18.39 9.24 -7.80
C TYR A 13 -17.89 7.84 -8.20
N THR A 14 -16.94 7.27 -7.47
CA THR A 14 -16.46 5.90 -7.72
C THR A 14 -17.57 4.88 -7.52
N ILE A 15 -18.32 4.97 -6.43
CA ILE A 15 -19.44 4.05 -6.14
C ILE A 15 -20.54 4.24 -7.20
N GLY A 16 -20.90 5.48 -7.54
CA GLY A 16 -21.88 5.76 -8.59
C GLY A 16 -21.49 5.17 -9.95
N TYR A 17 -20.20 5.27 -10.31
CA TYR A 17 -19.67 4.66 -11.53
C TYR A 17 -19.75 3.12 -11.51
N LEU A 18 -19.39 2.49 -10.39
CA LEU A 18 -19.51 1.03 -10.24
C LEU A 18 -20.97 0.56 -10.34
N ILE A 19 -21.91 1.30 -9.74
CA ILE A 19 -23.34 0.98 -9.86
C ILE A 19 -23.79 1.13 -11.32
N ALA A 20 -23.42 2.22 -12.01
CA ALA A 20 -23.76 2.42 -13.41
C ALA A 20 -23.23 1.29 -14.32
N MET A 21 -22.01 0.82 -14.07
CA MET A 21 -21.41 -0.33 -14.76
C MET A 21 -22.25 -1.59 -14.62
N VAL A 22 -22.65 -1.92 -13.38
CA VAL A 22 -23.45 -3.10 -13.10
C VAL A 22 -24.83 -2.98 -13.76
N VAL A 23 -25.45 -1.81 -13.70
CA VAL A 23 -26.74 -1.55 -14.36
C VAL A 23 -26.65 -1.76 -15.87
N ILE A 24 -25.63 -1.19 -16.53
CA ILE A 24 -25.42 -1.35 -17.98
C ILE A 24 -25.20 -2.82 -18.34
N PHE A 25 -24.39 -3.54 -17.55
CA PHE A 25 -24.16 -4.96 -17.76
C PHE A 25 -25.45 -5.78 -17.64
N VAL A 26 -26.28 -5.52 -16.62
CA VAL A 26 -27.58 -6.18 -16.42
C VAL A 26 -28.53 -5.89 -17.58
N VAL A 27 -28.59 -4.65 -18.07
CA VAL A 27 -29.42 -4.28 -19.23
C VAL A 27 -28.97 -5.05 -20.48
N VAL A 28 -27.67 -5.19 -20.73
CA VAL A 28 -27.14 -5.99 -21.86
C VAL A 28 -27.53 -7.47 -21.71
N LEU A 29 -27.49 -8.01 -20.49
CA LEU A 29 -27.86 -9.41 -20.25
C LEU A 29 -29.35 -9.70 -20.48
N ILE A 30 -30.22 -8.75 -20.14
CA ILE A 30 -31.69 -8.89 -20.25
C ILE A 30 -32.16 -8.53 -21.67
N GLY A 31 -31.64 -7.45 -22.25
CA GLY A 31 -32.09 -6.92 -23.53
C GLY A 31 -31.66 -7.75 -24.74
N VAL A 32 -30.64 -8.61 -24.57
CA VAL A 32 -30.11 -9.43 -25.66
C VAL A 32 -30.34 -10.91 -25.38
N ASN A 33 -31.30 -11.50 -26.08
CA ASN A 33 -31.66 -12.92 -25.91
C ASN A 33 -30.83 -13.87 -26.80
N ASN A 34 -30.18 -13.34 -27.83
CA ASN A 34 -29.33 -14.11 -28.75
C ASN A 34 -27.90 -14.20 -28.22
N THR A 35 -27.36 -15.41 -28.09
CA THR A 35 -26.00 -15.64 -27.57
C THR A 35 -24.91 -14.91 -28.36
N GLY A 36 -25.01 -14.91 -29.69
CA GLY A 36 -24.05 -14.21 -30.56
C GLY A 36 -24.12 -12.69 -30.44
N LEU A 37 -25.31 -12.09 -30.39
CA LEU A 37 -25.43 -10.65 -30.13
C LEU A 37 -25.01 -10.30 -28.70
N LYS A 38 -25.26 -11.19 -27.73
CA LYS A 38 -24.98 -10.95 -26.31
C LYS A 38 -23.48 -10.87 -26.05
N THR A 39 -22.69 -11.73 -26.69
CA THR A 39 -21.23 -11.64 -26.65
C THR A 39 -20.72 -10.38 -27.34
N ILE A 40 -21.25 -10.03 -28.51
CA ILE A 40 -20.87 -8.80 -29.23
C ILE A 40 -21.19 -7.56 -28.37
N ALA A 41 -22.38 -7.49 -27.78
CA ALA A 41 -22.79 -6.38 -26.94
C ALA A 41 -21.94 -6.25 -25.66
N LEU A 42 -21.56 -7.38 -25.05
CA LEU A 42 -20.64 -7.40 -23.92
C LEU A 42 -19.26 -6.88 -24.30
N ILE A 43 -18.69 -7.38 -25.39
CA ILE A 43 -17.37 -6.94 -25.88
C ILE A 43 -17.41 -5.45 -26.20
N ALA A 44 -18.42 -4.99 -26.94
CA ALA A 44 -18.58 -3.57 -27.27
C ALA A 44 -18.65 -2.70 -26.00
N THR A 45 -19.41 -3.13 -24.99
CA THR A 45 -19.52 -2.43 -23.71
C THR A 45 -18.16 -2.31 -23.02
N VAL A 46 -17.40 -3.40 -22.93
CA VAL A 46 -16.05 -3.41 -22.33
C VAL A 46 -15.09 -2.51 -23.10
N VAL A 47 -15.13 -2.55 -24.44
CA VAL A 47 -14.27 -1.71 -25.29
C VAL A 47 -14.57 -0.22 -25.09
N VAL A 48 -15.85 0.18 -25.01
CA VAL A 48 -16.25 1.57 -24.72
C VAL A 48 -15.70 2.02 -23.37
N PHE A 49 -15.81 1.17 -22.33
CA PHE A 49 -15.27 1.50 -21.01
C PHE A 49 -13.74 1.59 -20.99
N ALA A 50 -13.04 0.68 -21.67
CA ALA A 50 -11.59 0.75 -21.80
C ALA A 50 -11.15 2.05 -22.50
N ALA A 51 -11.86 2.46 -23.55
CA ALA A 51 -11.60 3.72 -24.24
C ALA A 51 -11.84 4.93 -23.32
N LEU A 52 -12.92 4.95 -22.54
CA LEU A 52 -13.17 6.02 -21.57
C LEU A 52 -12.08 6.11 -20.49
N ILE A 53 -11.60 4.97 -20.00
CA ILE A 53 -10.48 4.92 -19.04
C ILE A 53 -9.20 5.46 -19.69
N PHE A 54 -8.90 5.03 -20.92
CA PHE A 54 -7.73 5.50 -21.65
C PHE A 54 -7.77 7.00 -21.93
N LEU A 55 -8.95 7.55 -22.24
CA LEU A 55 -9.15 8.99 -22.40
C LEU A 55 -9.01 9.77 -21.08
N GLN A 56 -9.41 9.17 -19.95
CA GLN A 56 -9.14 9.75 -18.63
C GLN A 56 -7.63 9.74 -18.33
N TRP A 57 -6.90 8.70 -18.75
CA TRP A 57 -5.44 8.62 -18.58
C TRP A 57 -4.72 9.65 -19.45
N LYS A 58 -5.11 9.83 -20.73
CA LYS A 58 -4.53 10.89 -21.58
C LYS A 58 -4.77 12.30 -21.03
N LYS A 59 -5.87 12.53 -20.31
CA LYS A 59 -6.15 13.81 -19.65
C LYS A 59 -5.37 13.99 -18.34
N ALA A 60 -4.97 12.89 -17.69
CA ALA A 60 -4.12 12.92 -16.51
C ALA A 60 -2.61 13.07 -16.84
N ASP A 61 -2.19 12.69 -18.05
CA ASP A 61 -0.81 12.79 -18.57
C ASP A 61 -0.44 14.18 -19.14
N ILE A 62 -1.32 15.18 -19.07
CA ILE A 62 -0.99 16.57 -19.39
C ILE A 62 -0.92 17.43 -18.11
N PRO A 63 0.10 17.27 -17.25
CA PRO A 63 0.53 18.30 -16.31
C PRO A 63 1.73 19.03 -16.92
N GLY A 64 1.50 19.97 -17.83
CA GLY A 64 2.61 20.55 -18.59
C GLY A 64 2.28 21.80 -19.39
N GLU A 65 1.65 22.79 -18.77
CA GLU A 65 1.79 24.19 -19.19
C GLU A 65 1.89 25.06 -17.94
N GLN A 66 3.13 25.31 -17.51
CA GLN A 66 3.48 26.42 -16.64
C GLN A 66 3.44 27.69 -17.51
N VAL A 67 3.14 28.90 -17.04
CA VAL A 67 4.04 29.77 -16.28
C VAL A 67 3.24 31.04 -15.94
N GLU A 68 3.06 31.37 -14.66
CA GLU A 68 3.01 32.78 -14.25
C GLU A 68 4.02 32.94 -13.09
N VAL A 69 5.14 33.56 -13.45
CA VAL A 69 6.19 34.00 -12.55
C VAL A 69 5.68 35.25 -11.83
N VAL A 70 5.53 35.18 -10.51
CA VAL A 70 5.75 36.36 -9.66
C VAL A 70 6.54 35.90 -8.43
N SER A 71 7.82 36.24 -8.47
CA SER A 71 8.78 36.24 -7.37
C SER A 71 8.64 37.57 -6.60
N PRO A 72 9.57 37.92 -5.71
CA PRO A 72 9.78 37.49 -4.32
C PRO A 72 9.46 38.65 -3.35
N ASP A 73 9.22 38.41 -2.06
CA ASP A 73 9.78 39.25 -0.98
C ASP A 73 9.37 38.76 0.42
N GLU A 74 10.37 38.82 1.32
CA GLU A 74 10.33 38.92 2.78
C GLU A 74 9.31 38.04 3.56
N GLN A 75 9.72 37.18 4.50
CA GLN A 75 10.42 37.60 5.71
C GLN A 75 10.95 36.36 6.47
N SER A 76 12.26 36.31 6.68
CA SER A 76 12.90 35.68 7.86
C SER A 76 13.09 36.79 8.92
N PRO A 77 13.58 36.60 10.17
CA PRO A 77 14.11 35.41 10.84
C PRO A 77 13.74 35.32 12.35
N LEU A 78 14.44 34.43 13.07
CA LEU A 78 14.73 34.36 14.53
C LEU A 78 13.97 33.25 15.31
N LYS A 79 14.55 32.55 16.30
CA LYS A 79 15.92 32.26 16.79
C LYS A 79 15.74 31.43 18.09
N SER A 80 16.73 30.58 18.39
CA SER A 80 17.01 29.95 19.70
C SER A 80 16.00 28.90 20.18
N GLU A 81 16.36 27.83 20.89
CA GLU A 81 17.50 27.62 21.77
C GLU A 81 17.79 26.10 21.91
N GLU A 82 19.06 25.81 22.17
CA GLU A 82 19.68 24.53 22.46
C GLU A 82 19.36 24.03 23.89
N ALA A 83 19.22 22.71 24.09
CA ALA A 83 19.71 22.00 25.28
C ALA A 83 19.44 20.49 25.25
N LYS A 84 20.52 19.70 25.40
CA LYS A 84 20.56 18.25 25.71
C LYS A 84 21.02 18.09 27.20
N PRO A 85 21.20 16.86 27.72
CA PRO A 85 20.44 16.13 28.75
C PRO A 85 21.08 16.15 30.17
N PRO A 86 20.51 15.42 31.16
CA PRO A 86 21.19 14.20 31.69
C PRO A 86 20.19 13.04 32.01
N LYS A 87 20.50 11.74 31.82
CA LYS A 87 21.23 10.77 32.71
C LYS A 87 20.64 10.73 34.14
N ALA A 88 20.29 9.63 34.82
CA ALA A 88 20.83 8.27 34.92
C ALA A 88 19.79 7.37 35.65
N GLU A 89 19.66 6.08 35.31
CA GLU A 89 20.04 4.90 36.13
C GLU A 89 19.11 4.52 37.31
N GLY A 90 18.64 3.27 37.30
CA GLY A 90 17.89 2.64 38.39
C GLY A 90 17.38 1.23 38.07
N LYS A 91 18.29 0.25 37.97
CA LYS A 91 18.05 -1.21 38.15
C LYS A 91 18.58 -1.57 39.55
N PRO A 92 17.99 -2.49 40.33
CA PRO A 92 18.34 -3.94 40.26
C PRO A 92 17.07 -4.84 40.42
N ALA A 93 16.86 -5.93 39.68
CA ALA A 93 17.54 -7.24 39.63
C ALA A 93 17.19 -8.22 40.78
N ALA A 94 16.39 -9.25 40.47
CA ALA A 94 16.53 -10.68 40.88
C ALA A 94 15.41 -11.48 40.16
N SER A 95 15.68 -12.30 39.13
CA SER A 95 16.22 -13.69 39.15
C SER A 95 15.24 -14.65 39.82
N GLN A 96 14.63 -15.63 39.13
CA GLN A 96 15.19 -16.95 38.74
C GLN A 96 14.49 -17.45 37.44
N LYS A 97 15.18 -17.96 36.39
CA LYS A 97 15.69 -19.34 36.15
C LYS A 97 14.56 -20.39 36.29
N GLU A 98 14.17 -21.25 35.33
CA GLU A 98 14.91 -22.16 34.44
C GLU A 98 14.03 -22.61 33.23
N ALA A 99 14.67 -22.99 32.12
CA ALA A 99 14.11 -23.87 31.08
C ALA A 99 14.43 -25.34 31.48
N PRO A 100 13.84 -26.44 30.91
CA PRO A 100 13.92 -26.70 29.46
C PRO A 100 12.91 -27.71 28.81
N VAL A 101 12.99 -27.78 27.46
CA VAL A 101 12.70 -28.94 26.55
C VAL A 101 11.26 -29.23 26.07
N GLN A 102 11.02 -28.84 24.80
CA GLN A 102 10.49 -29.59 23.62
C GLN A 102 9.30 -30.55 23.74
N LYS A 103 8.32 -30.46 22.82
CA LYS A 103 8.15 -31.40 21.66
C LYS A 103 6.95 -31.05 20.74
N LYS A 104 7.20 -31.23 19.44
CA LYS A 104 6.31 -31.74 18.36
C LYS A 104 5.32 -30.81 17.62
N GLU A 105 5.80 -30.36 16.45
CA GLU A 105 5.32 -30.74 15.10
C GLU A 105 3.80 -30.79 14.84
N LYS A 106 3.34 -29.90 13.95
CA LYS A 106 2.53 -30.27 12.77
C LYS A 106 2.89 -29.37 11.58
N LYS A 107 3.43 -29.99 10.52
CA LYS A 107 3.52 -29.47 9.14
C LYS A 107 2.10 -29.08 8.65
N PRO A 108 1.96 -28.08 7.79
CA PRO A 108 1.58 -28.46 6.42
C PRO A 108 2.23 -27.60 5.31
N LYS A 109 2.56 -28.33 4.23
CA LYS A 109 2.59 -27.90 2.82
C LYS A 109 3.61 -26.84 2.40
N GLU A 110 4.70 -27.37 1.87
CA GLU A 110 5.51 -26.81 0.80
C GLU A 110 4.65 -26.57 -0.45
N SER A 111 4.54 -25.30 -0.85
CA SER A 111 4.34 -24.78 -2.21
C SER A 111 4.17 -23.26 -2.14
N ALA A 112 5.19 -22.52 -2.57
CA ALA A 112 5.21 -21.05 -2.74
C ALA A 112 5.09 -20.17 -1.47
N ALA A 113 5.48 -20.67 -0.29
CA ALA A 113 5.43 -19.96 1.00
C ALA A 113 6.82 -19.54 1.54
N ASP A 114 7.89 -19.74 0.78
CA ASP A 114 9.23 -19.86 1.36
C ASP A 114 9.92 -18.58 1.85
N LYS A 115 9.38 -17.38 1.55
CA LYS A 115 10.10 -16.14 1.90
C LYS A 115 9.20 -15.04 2.44
N MET A 116 8.12 -15.43 3.12
CA MET A 116 7.25 -14.49 3.84
C MET A 116 7.64 -14.38 5.31
N THR A 117 8.10 -13.21 5.73
CA THR A 117 8.48 -12.90 7.11
C THR A 117 7.57 -11.81 7.70
N LYS A 118 7.57 -11.62 9.02
CA LYS A 118 6.68 -10.65 9.69
C LYS A 118 7.49 -9.57 10.39
N THR A 119 6.91 -8.39 10.56
CA THR A 119 7.51 -7.32 11.36
C THR A 119 7.96 -7.84 12.73
N GLY A 120 9.21 -7.55 13.10
CA GLY A 120 9.82 -7.99 14.36
C GLY A 120 10.45 -9.38 14.33
N SER A 121 10.23 -10.19 13.28
CA SER A 121 10.95 -11.45 13.09
C SER A 121 12.40 -11.18 12.72
N VAL A 122 13.28 -12.14 13.01
CA VAL A 122 14.68 -12.08 12.60
C VAL A 122 14.78 -12.47 11.12
N CYS A 123 15.63 -11.77 10.38
CA CYS A 123 15.97 -12.05 9.00
C CYS A 123 16.89 -13.26 8.92
N THR A 124 16.45 -14.30 8.21
CA THR A 124 17.22 -15.52 7.96
C THR A 124 17.94 -15.46 6.61
N GLU A 125 17.42 -14.67 5.66
CA GLU A 125 18.00 -14.53 4.33
C GLU A 125 18.21 -13.04 4.03
N PRO A 126 19.43 -12.61 3.70
CA PRO A 126 19.66 -11.24 3.30
C PRO A 126 19.06 -10.97 1.92
N GLY A 127 18.62 -9.73 1.69
CA GLY A 127 18.12 -9.29 0.40
C GLY A 127 17.07 -8.19 0.49
N GLU A 128 16.45 -7.91 -0.65
CA GLU A 128 15.40 -6.90 -0.75
C GLU A 128 14.03 -7.47 -0.45
N TYR A 129 13.34 -6.87 0.52
CA TYR A 129 12.00 -7.27 0.92
C TYR A 129 10.99 -6.16 0.65
N HIS A 130 9.85 -6.48 0.07
CA HIS A 130 8.74 -5.54 -0.05
C HIS A 130 7.62 -5.85 0.95
N CYS A 131 6.90 -4.82 1.36
CA CYS A 131 5.70 -4.98 2.15
C CYS A 131 4.56 -5.52 1.26
N ASN A 132 3.89 -6.59 1.69
CA ASN A 132 2.75 -7.16 0.95
C ASN A 132 1.61 -6.14 0.71
N LYS A 133 1.40 -5.19 1.63
CA LYS A 133 0.40 -4.11 1.47
C LYS A 133 0.90 -2.90 0.67
N HIS A 134 2.22 -2.71 0.60
CA HIS A 134 2.85 -1.58 -0.09
C HIS A 134 4.03 -2.08 -0.93
N PRO A 135 3.78 -2.61 -2.15
CA PRO A 135 4.84 -3.16 -3.00
C PRO A 135 5.94 -2.15 -3.35
N HIS A 136 5.61 -0.85 -3.40
CA HIS A 136 6.58 0.23 -3.61
C HIS A 136 7.50 0.51 -2.41
N ARG A 137 7.27 -0.12 -1.25
CA ARG A 137 8.11 0.03 -0.05
C ARG A 137 8.98 -1.20 0.09
N VAL A 138 10.23 -1.04 -0.34
CA VAL A 138 11.29 -2.04 -0.23
C VAL A 138 12.20 -1.69 0.95
N VAL A 139 12.67 -2.72 1.66
CA VAL A 139 13.71 -2.63 2.68
C VAL A 139 14.79 -3.65 2.38
N VAL A 140 16.04 -3.22 2.46
CA VAL A 140 17.20 -4.12 2.39
C VAL A 140 17.43 -4.69 3.78
N MET A 141 17.48 -6.01 3.89
CA MET A 141 17.67 -6.71 5.15
C MET A 141 18.98 -7.49 5.14
N ASP A 142 19.68 -7.41 6.27
CA ASP A 142 20.83 -8.26 6.55
C ASP A 142 20.40 -9.40 7.48
N GLU A 143 21.07 -10.54 7.35
CA GLU A 143 20.86 -11.69 8.23
C GLU A 143 21.03 -11.31 9.71
N GLY A 144 20.15 -11.83 10.57
CA GLY A 144 20.15 -11.54 12.01
C GLY A 144 19.47 -10.23 12.42
N LYS A 145 19.17 -9.31 11.48
CA LYS A 145 18.41 -8.08 11.80
C LYS A 145 16.92 -8.33 11.89
N ARG A 146 16.20 -7.52 12.68
CA ARG A 146 14.74 -7.63 12.81
C ARG A 146 14.02 -6.79 11.76
N PHE A 147 12.97 -7.35 11.16
CA PHE A 147 12.16 -6.66 10.17
C PHE A 147 11.46 -5.43 10.76
N PRO A 148 11.61 -4.23 10.16
CA PRO A 148 10.99 -3.02 10.65
C PRO A 148 9.46 -3.02 10.42
N PRO A 149 8.70 -2.18 11.14
CA PRO A 149 7.31 -1.90 10.77
C PRO A 149 7.28 -1.12 9.46
N CYS A 150 6.30 -1.41 8.60
CA CYS A 150 6.14 -0.65 7.36
C CYS A 150 5.50 0.70 7.69
N ARG A 151 6.15 1.80 7.30
CA ARG A 151 5.67 3.19 7.52
C ARG A 151 4.60 3.64 6.50
N GLY A 152 3.90 2.69 5.86
CA GLY A 152 2.83 2.96 4.89
C GLY A 152 1.68 3.78 5.49
N ASP A 153 0.98 4.51 4.62
CA ASP A 153 -0.24 5.29 4.93
C ASP A 153 -0.13 6.24 6.13
N LYS A 154 1.04 6.88 6.31
CA LYS A 154 1.34 7.92 7.32
C LYS A 154 1.26 7.48 8.79
N LYS A 155 0.70 6.31 9.11
CA LYS A 155 0.54 5.81 10.49
C LYS A 155 1.42 4.61 10.84
N GLY A 156 2.03 3.96 9.84
CA GLY A 156 2.80 2.75 10.05
C GLY A 156 1.94 1.55 10.49
N HIS A 157 2.33 0.36 10.09
CA HIS A 157 1.62 -0.87 10.44
C HIS A 157 2.58 -2.06 10.50
N SER A 158 2.14 -3.13 11.16
CA SER A 158 2.81 -4.42 11.07
C SER A 158 2.64 -4.99 9.66
N ALA A 159 3.75 -5.22 9.00
CA ALA A 159 3.81 -5.74 7.64
C ALA A 159 4.23 -7.20 7.62
N ILE A 160 3.76 -7.87 6.57
CA ILE A 160 4.33 -9.11 6.06
C ILE A 160 5.31 -8.69 4.96
N TRP A 161 6.57 -9.08 5.13
CA TRP A 161 7.66 -8.80 4.23
C TRP A 161 7.87 -10.01 3.33
N VAL A 162 8.02 -9.76 2.03
CA VAL A 162 8.19 -10.79 1.00
C VAL A 162 9.52 -10.53 0.32
N LEU A 163 10.40 -11.53 0.26
CA LEU A 163 11.67 -11.39 -0.45
C LEU A 163 11.40 -11.23 -1.95
N ASN A 164 12.01 -10.21 -2.56
CA ASN A 164 12.09 -10.08 -4.00
C ASN A 164 13.03 -11.18 -4.52
N ALA A 165 12.50 -12.09 -5.33
CA ALA A 165 13.38 -12.97 -6.12
C ALA A 165 14.04 -12.10 -7.19
N GLU A 166 15.38 -12.02 -7.14
CA GLU A 166 16.21 -11.43 -8.20
C GLU A 166 16.25 -12.33 -9.43
#